data_AF-A0A8S1V6F8-F1
#
_entry.id   AF-A0A8S1V6F8-F1
#
_cell.length_a   1.000
_cell.length_b   1.000
_cell.length_c   1.000
_cell.angle_alpha   90.00
_cell.angle_beta   90.00
_cell.angle_gamma   90.00
#
_symmetry.space_group_name_H-M   'P 1'
#
loop_
_entity.id
_entity.type
_entity.pdbx_description
1 polymer ?
#
loop_
_entity_poly.entity_id
_entity_poly.type
_entity_poly.pdbx_seq_one_letter_code
_entity_poly.pdbx_strand_id
1 'polypeptide(L)'
;MNQPQAELRIIKLKIEKEIEQIDQRFANVSSFFKEIFEKEHDPDEIIEIPQSCVTYKAFVYIKKYYEHNKFEPQKIMGGALNADQLFLNQHDKELMLSVNPFIGELLKQLIQAAVYFQLDAFKKLCLARIYYEFLIDPTDPKWLQKLAAKYPEVPPLSIAHLEQYKTLYPTVCKEFQ
;
A
#
# COMPACT_ATOMS: atom_id res chain seq x y z
N MET A 1 -25.60 21.47 -27.91
CA MET A 1 -24.74 20.38 -28.40
C MET A 1 -24.18 19.68 -27.18
N ASN A 2 -24.73 18.52 -26.82
CA ASN A 2 -24.17 17.72 -25.73
C ASN A 2 -22.98 16.96 -26.32
N GLN A 3 -21.78 17.28 -25.86
CA GLN A 3 -20.63 16.41 -26.11
C GLN A 3 -20.93 15.04 -25.49
N PRO A 4 -20.72 13.92 -26.19
CA PRO A 4 -20.80 12.61 -25.56
C PRO A 4 -19.76 12.60 -24.44
N GLN A 5 -20.18 12.35 -23.20
CA GLN A 5 -19.25 11.94 -22.16
C GLN A 5 -18.60 10.66 -22.67
N ALA A 6 -17.29 10.71 -22.95
CA ALA A 6 -16.55 9.50 -23.29
C ALA A 6 -16.71 8.53 -22.11
N GLU A 7 -17.39 7.41 -22.35
CA GLU A 7 -17.55 6.37 -21.34
C GLU A 7 -16.15 5.88 -20.96
N LEU A 8 -15.86 5.89 -19.65
CA LEU A 8 -14.58 5.42 -19.15
C LEU A 8 -14.45 3.93 -19.50
N ARG A 9 -13.37 3.55 -20.18
CA ARG A 9 -13.08 2.14 -20.44
C ARG A 9 -12.96 1.38 -19.12
N ILE A 10 -13.64 0.24 -19.01
CA ILE A 10 -13.61 -0.66 -17.85
C ILE A 10 -12.91 -1.96 -18.24
N ILE A 11 -12.14 -2.54 -17.31
CA ILE A 11 -11.60 -3.90 -17.41
C ILE A 11 -12.01 -4.72 -16.19
N LYS A 12 -12.14 -6.04 -16.37
CA LYS A 12 -12.50 -6.99 -15.32
C LYS A 12 -11.24 -7.73 -14.87
N LEU A 13 -10.90 -7.65 -13.58
CA LEU A 13 -9.81 -8.39 -12.97
C LEU A 13 -10.38 -9.50 -12.11
N LYS A 14 -9.86 -10.72 -12.23
CA LYS A 14 -10.14 -11.81 -11.29
C LYS A 14 -9.02 -11.90 -10.27
N ILE A 15 -9.35 -11.70 -9.01
CA ILE A 15 -8.41 -11.73 -7.89
C ILE A 15 -8.93 -12.75 -6.87
N GLU A 16 -8.20 -13.86 -6.72
CA GLU A 16 -8.68 -15.04 -5.98
C GLU A 16 -10.01 -15.57 -6.57
N LYS A 17 -11.12 -15.39 -5.86
CA LYS A 17 -12.46 -15.81 -6.30
C LYS A 17 -13.34 -14.64 -6.75
N GLU A 18 -12.85 -13.41 -6.57
CA GLU A 18 -13.63 -12.19 -6.79
C GLU A 18 -13.33 -11.60 -8.17
N ILE A 19 -14.35 -11.02 -8.79
CA ILE A 19 -14.20 -10.25 -10.03
C ILE A 19 -14.40 -8.78 -9.70
N GLU A 20 -13.36 -7.99 -9.94
CA GLU A 20 -13.35 -6.55 -9.71
C GLU A 20 -13.35 -5.80 -11.03
N GLN A 21 -14.16 -4.74 -11.10
CA GLN A 21 -14.13 -3.81 -12.22
C GLN A 21 -13.28 -2.61 -11.84
N ILE A 22 -12.34 -2.27 -12.73
CA ILE A 22 -11.56 -1.04 -12.63
C ILE A 22 -11.67 -0.23 -13.91
N ASP A 23 -11.70 1.08 -13.75
CA ASP A 23 -11.76 2.01 -14.88
C ASP A 23 -10.38 2.53 -15.29
N GLN A 24 -10.32 3.12 -16.48
CA GLN A 24 -9.10 3.59 -17.12
C GLN A 24 -8.24 4.56 -16.28
N ARG A 25 -8.78 5.18 -15.22
CA ARG A 25 -7.97 6.08 -14.36
C ARG A 25 -6.86 5.32 -13.64
N PHE A 26 -6.99 4.00 -13.47
CA PHE A 26 -5.89 3.16 -12.98
C PHE A 26 -4.67 3.13 -13.92
N ALA A 27 -4.84 3.41 -15.22
CA ALA A 27 -3.71 3.54 -16.15
C ALA A 27 -2.76 4.69 -15.77
N ASN A 28 -3.23 5.69 -15.02
CA ASN A 28 -2.41 6.83 -14.60
C ASN A 28 -1.48 6.51 -13.43
N VAL A 29 -1.73 5.42 -12.71
CA VAL A 29 -1.06 5.14 -11.43
C VAL A 29 0.01 4.06 -11.51
N SER A 30 0.00 3.23 -12.57
CA SER A 30 1.11 2.31 -12.85
C SER A 30 1.24 1.95 -14.32
N SER A 31 2.47 1.61 -14.70
CA SER A 31 2.82 1.01 -16.00
C SER A 31 2.08 -0.30 -16.24
N PHE A 32 1.89 -1.13 -15.20
CA PHE A 32 1.13 -2.38 -15.34
C PHE A 32 -0.30 -2.14 -15.82
N PHE A 33 -1.04 -1.25 -15.17
CA PHE A 33 -2.42 -0.96 -15.58
C PHE A 33 -2.45 -0.23 -16.91
N LYS A 34 -1.49 0.67 -17.16
CA LYS A 34 -1.34 1.33 -18.45
C LYS A 34 -1.22 0.32 -19.60
N GLU A 35 -0.33 -0.66 -19.47
CA GLU A 35 -0.15 -1.72 -20.47
C GLU A 35 -1.42 -2.54 -20.69
N ILE A 36 -2.16 -2.84 -19.62
CA ILE A 36 -3.46 -3.53 -19.74
C ILE A 36 -4.47 -2.65 -20.49
N PHE A 37 -4.61 -1.38 -20.13
CA PHE A 37 -5.56 -0.49 -20.80
C PHE A 37 -5.15 -0.09 -22.22
N GLU A 38 -3.88 -0.25 -22.60
CA GLU A 38 -3.40 0.00 -23.96
C GLU A 38 -3.56 -1.22 -24.87
N LYS A 39 -3.60 -2.44 -24.32
CA LYS A 39 -3.90 -3.64 -25.09
C LYS A 39 -5.35 -3.65 -25.55
N GLU A 40 -5.59 -4.08 -26.79
CA GLU A 40 -6.93 -4.44 -27.24
C GLU A 40 -7.35 -5.69 -26.46
N HIS A 41 -8.37 -5.52 -25.62
CA HIS A 41 -8.98 -6.58 -24.83
C HIS A 41 -10.45 -6.68 -25.24
N ASP A 42 -10.97 -7.89 -25.28
CA ASP A 42 -12.41 -8.09 -25.36
C ASP A 42 -13.06 -7.42 -24.12
N PRO A 43 -14.12 -6.60 -24.26
CA PRO A 43 -14.84 -6.01 -23.13
C PRO A 43 -15.30 -7.03 -22.08
N ASP A 44 -15.47 -8.29 -22.47
CA ASP A 44 -15.82 -9.39 -21.58
C ASP A 44 -14.63 -10.22 -21.08
N GLU A 45 -13.40 -9.89 -21.51
CA GLU A 45 -12.19 -10.51 -21.02
C GLU A 45 -12.01 -10.30 -19.51
N ILE A 46 -11.69 -11.37 -18.81
CA ILE A 46 -11.36 -11.36 -17.39
C ILE A 46 -9.88 -11.64 -17.26
N ILE A 47 -9.13 -10.64 -16.79
CA ILE A 47 -7.69 -10.76 -16.58
C ILE A 47 -7.44 -11.41 -15.22
N GLU A 48 -6.82 -12.58 -15.22
CA GLU A 48 -6.54 -13.34 -14.01
C GLU A 48 -5.26 -12.85 -13.33
N ILE A 49 -5.40 -12.43 -12.08
CA ILE A 49 -4.29 -11.99 -11.24
C ILE A 49 -3.88 -13.14 -10.32
N PRO A 50 -2.61 -13.59 -10.33
CA PRO A 50 -2.16 -14.68 -9.48
C PRO A 50 -2.32 -14.34 -7.99
N GLN A 51 -2.98 -15.22 -7.24
CA GLN A 51 -3.14 -15.09 -5.78
C GLN A 51 -1.79 -15.04 -5.05
N SER A 52 -0.77 -15.69 -5.61
CA SER A 52 0.61 -15.63 -5.10
C SER A 52 1.20 -14.23 -5.15
N CYS A 53 0.63 -13.31 -5.94
CA CYS A 53 1.07 -11.93 -6.09
C CYS A 53 0.13 -10.93 -5.41
N VAL A 54 -1.19 -11.15 -5.47
CA VAL A 54 -2.20 -10.22 -4.98
C VAL A 54 -3.34 -10.98 -4.32
N THR A 55 -3.58 -10.72 -3.04
CA THR A 55 -4.80 -11.17 -2.35
C THR A 55 -5.93 -10.17 -2.58
N TYR A 56 -7.19 -10.62 -2.50
CA TYR A 56 -8.34 -9.72 -2.66
C TYR A 56 -8.31 -8.57 -1.63
N LYS A 57 -7.97 -8.90 -0.38
CA LYS A 57 -7.84 -7.93 0.70
C LYS A 57 -6.79 -6.85 0.40
N ALA A 58 -5.64 -7.23 -0.18
CA ALA A 58 -4.62 -6.26 -0.56
C ALA A 58 -5.10 -5.33 -1.67
N PHE A 59 -5.80 -5.88 -2.67
CA PHE A 59 -6.38 -5.09 -3.75
C PHE A 59 -7.41 -4.07 -3.25
N VAL A 60 -8.27 -4.42 -2.31
CA VAL A 60 -9.25 -3.49 -1.72
C VAL A 60 -8.57 -2.28 -1.07
N TYR A 61 -7.41 -2.47 -0.42
CA TYR A 61 -6.64 -1.35 0.14
C TYR A 61 -6.05 -0.45 -0.94
N ILE A 62 -5.50 -1.05 -2.00
CA ILE A 62 -4.99 -0.33 -3.16
C ILE A 62 -6.10 0.53 -3.78
N LYS A 63 -7.27 -0.07 -4.02
CA LYS A 63 -8.43 0.59 -4.61
C LYS A 63 -8.88 1.78 -3.76
N LYS A 64 -9.07 1.59 -2.45
CA LYS A 64 -9.42 2.65 -1.50
C LYS A 64 -8.44 3.82 -1.54
N TYR A 65 -7.14 3.53 -1.52
CA TYR A 65 -6.09 4.56 -1.58
C TYR A 65 -6.19 5.40 -2.85
N TYR A 66 -6.24 4.75 -4.02
CA TYR A 66 -6.24 5.47 -5.30
C TYR A 66 -7.55 6.20 -5.57
N GLU A 67 -8.69 5.63 -5.19
CA GLU A 67 -9.99 6.29 -5.31
C GLU A 67 -10.06 7.55 -4.44
N HIS A 68 -9.60 7.48 -3.19
CA HIS A 68 -9.55 8.65 -2.30
C HIS A 68 -8.66 9.76 -2.88
N ASN A 69 -7.49 9.38 -3.39
CA ASN A 69 -6.52 10.29 -3.98
C ASN A 69 -6.83 10.64 -5.45
N LYS A 70 -8.03 10.31 -5.95
CA LYS A 70 -8.49 10.61 -7.32
C LYS A 70 -7.51 10.15 -8.41
N PHE A 71 -6.79 9.05 -8.17
CA PHE A 71 -5.76 8.51 -9.06
C PHE A 71 -4.56 9.43 -9.29
N GLU A 72 -4.38 10.43 -8.43
CA GLU A 72 -3.26 11.37 -8.42
C GLU A 72 -2.62 11.39 -7.03
N PRO A 73 -2.07 10.25 -6.56
CA PRO A 73 -1.46 10.21 -5.24
C PRO A 73 -0.29 11.18 -5.15
N GLN A 74 -0.23 11.91 -4.04
CA GLN A 74 0.94 12.71 -3.75
C GLN A 74 2.15 11.79 -3.48
N LYS A 75 3.32 12.20 -3.96
CA LYS A 75 4.55 11.44 -3.76
C LYS A 75 5.00 11.57 -2.31
N ILE A 76 4.97 10.46 -1.58
CA ILE A 76 5.63 10.35 -0.28
C ILE A 76 7.14 10.43 -0.52
N MET A 77 7.77 11.47 -0.02
CA MET A 77 9.21 11.68 -0.11
C MET A 77 9.89 11.07 1.11
N GLY A 78 11.05 10.42 0.90
CA GLY A 78 11.93 10.02 1.99
C GLY A 78 12.47 11.21 2.78
N GLY A 79 12.92 10.98 4.02
CA GLY A 79 13.57 12.01 4.85
C GLY A 79 12.67 12.81 5.78
N ALA A 80 11.47 12.30 6.12
CA ALA A 80 10.63 12.92 7.14
C ALA A 80 11.33 12.91 8.51
N LEU A 81 11.39 14.07 9.17
CA LEU A 81 12.04 14.23 10.48
C LEU A 81 11.17 13.68 11.63
N ASN A 82 9.86 13.51 11.41
CA ASN A 82 8.94 12.98 12.40
C ASN A 82 7.76 12.22 11.76
N ALA A 83 7.07 11.45 12.60
CA ALA A 83 6.04 10.49 12.19
C ALA A 83 4.80 11.14 11.54
N ASP A 84 4.49 12.39 11.88
CA ASP A 84 3.32 13.10 11.33
C ASP A 84 3.54 13.61 9.91
N GLN A 85 4.79 13.70 9.45
CA GLN A 85 5.13 14.11 8.08
C GLN A 85 5.19 12.95 7.09
N LEU A 86 5.04 11.70 7.55
CA LEU A 86 5.11 10.51 6.70
C LEU A 86 3.87 10.31 5.82
N PHE A 87 2.71 10.74 6.33
CA PHE A 87 1.44 10.62 5.64
C PHE A 87 0.98 12.00 5.20
N LEU A 88 0.63 12.14 3.93
CA LEU A 88 0.33 13.43 3.32
C LEU A 88 -1.12 13.88 3.54
N ASN A 89 -1.99 12.94 3.94
CA ASN A 89 -3.36 13.23 4.36
C ASN A 89 -3.81 12.25 5.45
N GLN A 90 -4.92 12.60 6.11
CA GLN A 90 -5.46 11.84 7.22
C GLN A 90 -6.04 10.49 6.79
N HIS A 91 -6.63 10.38 5.60
CA HIS A 91 -7.21 9.14 5.11
C HIS A 91 -6.14 8.05 4.93
N ASP A 92 -5.03 8.38 4.28
CA ASP A 92 -3.91 7.48 4.05
C ASP A 92 -3.26 7.05 5.38
N LYS A 93 -3.15 8.00 6.33
CA LYS A 93 -2.71 7.71 7.70
C LYS A 93 -3.63 6.69 8.37
N GLU A 94 -4.94 6.91 8.37
CA GLU A 94 -5.90 6.00 9.00
C GLU A 94 -5.95 4.64 8.33
N LEU A 95 -5.96 4.61 6.99
CA LEU A 95 -5.92 3.39 6.19
C LEU A 95 -4.72 2.54 6.60
N MET A 96 -3.53 3.14 6.68
CA MET A 96 -2.32 2.41 7.01
C MET A 96 -2.21 2.09 8.49
N LEU A 97 -2.64 2.97 9.40
CA LEU A 97 -2.60 2.72 10.84
C LEU A 97 -3.52 1.55 11.26
N SER A 98 -4.56 1.25 10.48
CA SER A 98 -5.36 0.03 10.67
C SER A 98 -4.63 -1.28 10.35
N VAL A 99 -3.46 -1.21 9.71
CA VAL A 99 -2.60 -2.35 9.42
C VAL A 99 -1.58 -2.49 10.55
N ASN A 100 -1.61 -3.60 11.29
CA ASN A 100 -0.59 -3.94 12.27
C ASN A 100 0.68 -4.43 11.53
N PRO A 101 1.84 -3.76 11.67
CA PRO A 101 3.06 -4.16 10.98
C PRO A 101 3.73 -5.38 11.62
N PHE A 102 3.39 -5.71 12.88
CA PHE A 102 4.02 -6.77 13.66
C PHE A 102 3.28 -8.11 13.61
N ILE A 103 2.00 -8.12 13.18
CA ILE A 103 1.16 -9.31 13.11
C ILE A 103 0.49 -9.46 11.76
N GLY A 104 0.47 -10.70 11.31
CA GLY A 104 -0.20 -11.12 10.09
C GLY A 104 0.61 -10.79 8.85
N GLU A 105 0.12 -11.26 7.72
CA GLU A 105 0.81 -11.14 6.44
C GLU A 105 0.31 -9.95 5.61
N LEU A 106 -0.66 -9.17 6.12
CA LEU A 106 -1.33 -8.14 5.32
C LEU A 106 -0.34 -7.09 4.81
N LEU A 107 0.53 -6.52 5.65
CA LEU A 107 1.48 -5.51 5.19
C LEU A 107 2.44 -6.03 4.12
N LYS A 108 2.89 -7.29 4.26
CA LYS A 108 3.72 -7.97 3.26
C LYS A 108 2.94 -8.16 1.96
N GLN A 109 1.69 -8.62 2.04
CA GLN A 109 0.80 -8.78 0.89
C GLN A 109 0.53 -7.44 0.18
N LEU A 110 0.36 -6.35 0.94
CA LEU A 110 0.21 -5.00 0.38
C LEU A 110 1.47 -4.57 -0.39
N ILE A 111 2.65 -4.76 0.18
CA ILE A 111 3.92 -4.46 -0.48
C ILE A 111 4.10 -5.33 -1.73
N GLN A 112 3.81 -6.63 -1.64
CA GLN A 112 3.92 -7.56 -2.75
C GLN A 112 2.97 -7.19 -3.89
N ALA A 113 1.73 -6.85 -3.58
CA ALA A 113 0.75 -6.40 -4.55
C ALA A 113 1.17 -5.06 -5.19
N ALA A 114 1.73 -4.14 -4.39
CA ALA A 114 2.26 -2.87 -4.89
C ALA A 114 3.40 -3.10 -5.88
N VAL A 115 4.30 -4.05 -5.60
CA VAL A 115 5.40 -4.42 -6.51
C VAL A 115 4.86 -5.06 -7.79
N TYR A 116 3.93 -6.02 -7.66
CA TYR A 116 3.34 -6.71 -8.81
C TYR A 116 2.65 -5.74 -9.78
N PHE A 117 1.79 -4.86 -9.24
CA PHE A 117 1.11 -3.83 -10.03
C PHE A 117 1.97 -2.60 -10.34
N GLN A 118 3.24 -2.56 -9.93
CA GLN A 118 4.17 -1.44 -10.17
C GLN A 118 3.66 -0.08 -9.65
N LEU A 119 3.09 -0.09 -8.44
CA LEU A 119 2.45 1.05 -7.78
C LEU A 119 3.43 1.76 -6.81
N ASP A 120 4.32 2.63 -7.31
CA ASP A 120 5.37 3.27 -6.49
C ASP A 120 4.81 4.05 -5.29
N ALA A 121 3.78 4.87 -5.50
CA ALA A 121 3.19 5.67 -4.43
C ALA A 121 2.60 4.81 -3.31
N PHE A 122 1.85 3.76 -3.67
CA PHE A 122 1.28 2.84 -2.68
C PHE A 122 2.35 1.98 -1.99
N LYS A 123 3.39 1.56 -2.72
CA LYS A 123 4.55 0.89 -2.12
C LYS A 123 5.18 1.79 -1.05
N LYS A 124 5.43 3.07 -1.36
CA LYS A 124 5.97 4.04 -0.40
C LYS A 124 5.05 4.28 0.78
N LEU A 125 3.74 4.28 0.58
CA LEU A 125 2.77 4.35 1.67
C LEU A 125 2.89 3.15 2.63
N CYS A 126 3.08 1.95 2.08
CA CYS A 126 3.34 0.74 2.88
C CYS A 126 4.68 0.82 3.64
N LEU A 127 5.73 1.38 3.03
CA LEU A 127 7.02 1.56 3.70
C LEU A 127 6.96 2.64 4.78
N ALA A 128 6.26 3.75 4.53
CA ALA A 128 6.00 4.80 5.51
C ALA A 128 5.27 4.24 6.75
N ARG A 129 4.37 3.28 6.55
CA ARG A 129 3.71 2.58 7.66
C ARG A 129 4.67 1.81 8.56
N ILE A 130 5.69 1.17 7.97
CA ILE A 130 6.75 0.49 8.73
C ILE A 130 7.57 1.55 9.47
N TYR A 131 8.07 2.54 8.74
CA TYR A 131 8.94 3.60 9.27
C TYR A 131 8.28 4.40 10.41
N TYR A 132 6.97 4.63 10.34
CA TYR A 132 6.19 5.29 11.39
C TYR A 132 6.39 4.66 12.77
N GLU A 133 6.48 3.33 12.87
CA GLU A 133 6.70 2.68 14.17
C GLU A 133 8.15 2.82 14.67
N PHE A 134 9.10 3.05 13.77
CA PHE A 134 10.53 3.21 14.11
C PHE A 134 10.91 4.67 14.41
N LEU A 135 10.11 5.63 13.95
CA LEU A 135 10.27 7.05 14.34
C LEU A 135 9.74 7.37 15.74
N ILE A 136 9.02 6.44 16.39
CA ILE A 136 8.66 6.58 17.80
C ILE A 136 9.98 6.59 18.58
N ASP A 137 10.32 7.77 19.08
CA ASP A 137 11.64 8.20 19.54
C ASP A 137 12.51 7.07 20.15
N PRO A 138 13.55 6.59 19.44
CA PRO A 138 14.44 5.56 19.96
C PRO A 138 15.23 6.01 21.20
N THR A 139 15.19 7.31 21.55
CA THR A 139 15.76 7.85 22.79
C THR A 139 14.77 7.81 23.97
N ASP A 140 13.46 7.56 23.74
CA ASP A 140 12.48 7.36 24.81
C ASP A 140 12.61 5.95 25.40
N PRO A 141 13.08 5.77 26.63
CA PRO A 141 13.26 4.44 27.24
C PRO A 141 11.96 3.63 27.38
N LYS A 142 10.77 4.27 27.25
CA LYS A 142 9.46 3.61 27.32
C LYS A 142 8.86 3.29 25.96
N TRP A 143 9.55 3.55 24.85
CA TRP A 143 9.00 3.36 23.51
C TRP A 143 8.50 1.92 23.26
N LEU A 144 9.28 0.90 23.67
CA LEU A 144 8.88 -0.51 23.58
C LEU A 144 7.63 -0.81 24.40
N GLN A 145 7.49 -0.20 25.57
CA GLN A 145 6.30 -0.37 26.42
C GLN A 145 5.06 0.25 25.77
N LYS A 146 5.20 1.43 25.16
CA LYS A 146 4.12 2.09 24.41
C LYS A 146 3.71 1.25 23.20
N LEU A 147 4.67 0.66 22.49
CA LEU A 147 4.43 -0.20 21.34
C LEU A 147 3.74 -1.50 21.75
N ALA A 148 4.18 -2.13 22.84
CA ALA A 148 3.53 -3.32 23.41
C ALA A 148 2.11 -3.02 23.91
N ALA A 149 1.87 -1.83 24.47
CA ALA A 149 0.53 -1.41 24.87
C ALA A 149 -0.39 -1.13 23.66
N LYS A 150 0.17 -0.64 22.54
CA LYS A 150 -0.55 -0.41 21.28
C LYS A 150 -0.94 -1.73 20.60
N TYR A 151 -0.13 -2.77 20.77
CA TYR A 151 -0.35 -4.09 20.16
C TYR A 151 -0.23 -5.21 21.20
N PRO A 152 -1.19 -5.33 22.13
CA PRO A 152 -1.15 -6.33 23.20
C PRO A 152 -1.16 -7.78 22.69
N GLU A 153 -1.64 -7.99 21.47
CA GLU A 153 -1.65 -9.28 20.80
C GLU A 153 -0.27 -9.72 20.26
N VAL A 154 0.71 -8.81 20.21
CA VAL A 154 2.07 -9.10 19.72
C VAL A 154 2.91 -9.69 20.85
N PRO A 155 3.67 -10.77 20.60
CA PRO A 155 4.67 -11.23 21.56
C PRO A 155 5.58 -10.08 22.00
N PRO A 156 6.10 -10.08 23.24
CA PRO A 156 6.92 -9.00 23.76
C PRO A 156 7.96 -8.51 22.73
N LEU A 157 7.75 -7.30 22.23
CA LEU A 157 8.63 -6.70 21.24
C LEU A 157 9.97 -6.42 21.91
N SER A 158 11.02 -6.99 21.33
CA SER A 158 12.39 -6.82 21.78
C SER A 158 13.16 -6.05 20.72
N ILE A 159 14.28 -5.44 21.11
CA ILE A 159 15.21 -4.80 20.17
C ILE A 159 15.59 -5.78 19.04
N ALA A 160 15.79 -7.07 19.36
CA ALA A 160 16.12 -8.09 18.37
C ALA A 160 14.99 -8.34 17.36
N HIS A 161 13.72 -8.37 17.80
CA HIS A 161 12.57 -8.46 16.88
C HIS A 161 12.54 -7.26 15.92
N LEU A 162 12.85 -6.08 16.42
CA LEU A 162 12.84 -4.84 15.63
C LEU A 162 13.99 -4.79 14.61
N GLU A 163 15.18 -5.28 14.98
CA GLU A 163 16.30 -5.45 14.06
C GLU A 163 16.02 -6.51 12.98
N GLN A 164 15.31 -7.59 13.31
CA GLN A 164 14.79 -8.53 12.30
C GLN A 164 13.82 -7.84 11.35
N TYR A 165 12.93 -6.98 11.83
CA TYR A 165 12.03 -6.21 10.97
C TYR A 165 12.79 -5.28 10.02
N LYS A 166 13.85 -4.59 10.49
CA LYS A 166 14.73 -3.80 9.62
C LYS A 166 15.42 -4.66 8.55
N THR A 167 15.76 -5.90 8.89
CA THR A 167 16.35 -6.88 7.96
C THR A 167 15.34 -7.39 6.93
N LEU A 168 14.07 -7.58 7.32
CA LEU A 168 12.99 -8.00 6.44
C LEU A 168 12.58 -6.90 5.44
N TYR A 169 12.76 -5.63 5.81
CA TYR A 169 12.43 -4.47 4.99
C TYR A 169 13.61 -3.52 4.82
N PRO A 170 14.72 -3.98 4.18
CA PRO A 170 15.95 -3.21 4.09
C PRO A 170 15.78 -1.90 3.29
N THR A 171 14.78 -1.84 2.41
CA THR A 171 14.38 -0.64 1.65
C THR A 171 13.89 0.49 2.53
N VAL A 172 13.26 0.20 3.68
CA VAL A 172 12.80 1.23 4.62
C VAL A 172 14.00 1.99 5.19
N CYS A 173 15.06 1.26 5.55
CA CYS A 173 16.30 1.86 6.04
C CYS A 173 17.03 2.66 4.95
N LYS A 174 16.89 2.32 3.66
CA LYS A 174 17.57 3.05 2.57
C LYS A 174 16.80 4.26 2.05
N GLU A 175 15.47 4.17 2.00
CA GLU A 175 14.61 5.23 1.43
C GLU A 175 14.26 6.33 2.45
N PHE A 176 14.40 6.08 3.76
CA PHE A 176 13.99 7.00 4.83
C PHE A 176 15.09 7.30 5.88
N GLN A 177 16.36 6.97 5.62
CA GLN A 177 17.52 7.51 6.36
C GLN A 177 18.05 8.76 5.66
#